data_AF-A0A932NHR6-F1
#
_entry.id   AF-A0A932NHR6-F1
#
_cell.length_a   1.000
_cell.length_b   1.000
_cell.length_c   1.000
_cell.angle_alpha   90.00
_cell.angle_beta   90.00
_cell.angle_gamma   90.00
#
_symmetry.space_group_name_H-M   'P 1'
#
loop_
_entity.id
_entity.type
_entity.pdbx_description
1 polymer ?
#
loop_
_entity_poly.entity_id
_entity_poly.type
_entity_poly.pdbx_seq_one_letter_code
_entity_poly.pdbx_strand_id
1 'polypeptide(L)' 'MELAGIKEINKKVAEESLFVQELKREIAKVIVGQDETLDRILAALVAGGHVLLEGVPGLAKTL' A
#
# COMPACT_ATOMS: atom_id res chain seq x y z
N MET A 1 0.19 18.13 25.91
CA MET A 1 1.54 17.55 25.76
C MET A 1 1.58 16.34 24.81
N GLU A 2 0.46 15.67 24.52
CA GLU A 2 0.41 14.48 23.63
C GLU A 2 0.58 14.75 22.13
N LEU A 3 0.17 15.92 21.63
CA LEU A 3 0.17 16.22 20.18
C LEU A 3 1.57 16.32 19.56
N ALA A 4 2.62 16.58 20.35
CA ALA A 4 3.99 16.68 19.86
C ALA A 4 4.53 15.30 19.42
N GLY A 5 4.25 14.24 20.19
CA GLY A 5 4.71 12.89 19.87
C GLY A 5 4.06 12.31 18.62
N ILE A 6 2.75 12.53 18.44
CA ILE A 6 2.03 12.07 17.23
C ILE A 6 2.61 12.72 15.97
N LYS A 7 2.92 14.02 16.02
CA LYS A 7 3.52 14.74 14.88
C LYS A 7 4.89 14.18 14.49
N GLU A 8 5.71 13.85 15.47
CA GLU A 8 7.05 13.31 15.24
C GLU A 8 7.01 11.89 14.66
N ILE A 9 6.10 11.04 15.15
CA ILE A 9 5.84 9.72 14.59
C ILE A 9 5.36 9.84 13.14
N ASN A 10 4.39 10.71 12.86
CA ASN A 10 3.89 10.91 11.50
C ASN A 10 4.98 11.40 10.54
N LYS A 11 5.88 12.27 11.01
CA LYS A 11 7.03 12.72 10.21
C LYS A 11 7.95 11.55 9.86
N LYS A 12 8.32 10.74 10.86
CA LYS A 12 9.17 9.56 10.65
C LYS A 12 8.53 8.55 9.70
N VAL A 13 7.24 8.27 9.87
CA VAL A 13 6.48 7.40 8.96
C VAL A 13 6.48 7.96 7.53
N ALA A 14 6.31 9.27 7.35
CA ALA A 14 6.34 9.90 6.03
C ALA A 14 7.71 9.77 5.34
N GLU A 15 8.80 9.91 6.08
CA GLU A 15 10.17 9.75 5.57
C GLU A 15 10.49 8.29 5.22
N GLU A 16 10.09 7.33 6.06
CA GLU A 16 10.37 5.91 5.83
C GLU A 16 9.43 5.26 4.79
N SER A 17 8.24 5.81 4.56
CA SER A 17 7.26 5.25 3.62
C SER A 17 7.41 5.72 2.17
N LEU A 18 8.47 6.46 1.83
CA LEU A 18 8.70 6.97 0.46
C LEU A 18 8.74 5.86 -0.60
N PHE A 19 9.27 4.68 -0.26
CA PHE A 19 9.33 3.52 -1.16
C PHE A 19 7.95 3.02 -1.59
N VAL A 20 6.91 3.22 -0.76
CA VAL A 20 5.54 2.78 -1.07
C VAL A 20 5.02 3.53 -2.29
N GLN A 21 5.31 4.82 -2.40
CA GLN A 21 4.90 5.64 -3.54
C GLN A 21 5.63 5.23 -4.82
N GLU A 22 6.91 4.89 -4.73
CA GLU A 22 7.68 4.37 -5.87
C GLU A 22 7.13 3.02 -6.36
N LEU A 23 6.85 2.11 -5.43
CA LEU A 23 6.28 0.81 -5.73
C LEU A 23 4.90 0.92 -6.38
N LYS A 24 4.01 1.77 -5.83
CA LYS A 24 2.68 2.03 -6.44
C LYS A 24 2.80 2.57 -7.87
N ARG A 25 3.74 3.48 -8.12
CA ARG A 25 3.98 4.02 -9.48
C ARG A 25 4.40 2.95 -10.47
N GLU A 26 5.25 2.01 -10.05
CA GLU A 26 5.69 0.93 -10.94
C GLU A 26 4.54 -0.05 -11.26
N ILE A 27 3.75 -0.40 -10.24
CA ILE A 27 2.60 -1.30 -10.39
C ILE A 27 1.52 -0.69 -11.29
N ALA A 28 1.30 0.61 -11.20
CA ALA A 28 0.32 1.33 -12.01
C ALA A 28 0.57 1.27 -13.53
N LYS A 29 1.79 0.89 -13.96
CA LYS A 29 2.10 0.68 -15.39
C LYS A 29 1.40 -0.55 -15.97
N VAL A 30 1.00 -1.50 -15.13
CA VAL A 30 0.42 -2.78 -15.54
C VAL A 30 -0.98 -2.98 -14.96
N ILE A 31 -1.22 -2.52 -13.73
CA ILE A 31 -2.51 -2.63 -13.04
C ILE A 31 -3.20 -1.27 -13.03
N VAL A 32 -4.39 -1.20 -13.64
CA VAL A 32 -5.18 0.03 -13.74
C VAL A 32 -6.50 -0.11 -12.99
N GLY A 33 -6.88 0.91 -12.21
CA GLY A 33 -8.19 0.98 -11.54
C GLY A 33 -8.35 0.11 -10.29
N GLN A 34 -7.24 -0.34 -9.69
CA GLN A 34 -7.23 -1.22 -8.50
C GLN A 34 -6.48 -0.60 -7.31
N ASP A 35 -6.53 0.73 -7.15
CA ASP A 35 -5.76 1.45 -6.13
C ASP A 35 -6.06 0.99 -4.69
N GLU A 36 -7.34 0.76 -4.36
CA GLU A 36 -7.74 0.33 -3.02
C GLU A 36 -7.26 -1.10 -2.71
N THR A 37 -7.39 -2.01 -3.68
CA THR A 37 -6.89 -3.38 -3.56
C THR A 37 -5.38 -3.38 -3.35
N LEU A 38 -4.67 -2.55 -4.13
CA LEU A 38 -3.22 -2.40 -4.01
C LEU A 38 -2.81 -1.86 -2.64
N ASP A 39 -3.51 -0.85 -2.11
CA ASP A 39 -3.23 -0.30 -0.78
C ASP A 39 -3.40 -1.35 0.33
N ARG A 40 -4.42 -2.20 0.24
CA ARG A 40 -4.65 -3.30 1.19
C ARG A 40 -3.56 -4.37 1.10
N ILE A 41 -3.11 -4.72 -0.11
CA ILE A 41 -2.01 -5.67 -0.32
C ILE A 41 -0.70 -5.12 0.28
N LEU A 42 -0.38 -3.86 0.00
CA LEU A 42 0.84 -3.22 0.51
C LEU A 42 0.80 -3.08 2.03
N ALA A 43 -0.36 -2.73 2.61
CA ALA A 43 -0.54 -2.70 4.05
C ALA A 43 -0.32 -4.08 4.69
N ALA A 44 -0.90 -5.14 4.10
CA ALA A 44 -0.69 -6.49 4.58
C ALA A 44 0.78 -6.92 4.47
N LEU A 45 1.46 -6.60 3.36
CA LEU A 45 2.87 -6.90 3.16
C LEU A 45 3.76 -6.26 4.24
N VAL A 46 3.57 -4.97 4.51
CA VAL A 46 4.35 -4.23 5.51
C VAL A 46 4.03 -4.70 6.93
N ALA A 47 2.79 -5.11 7.19
CA ALA A 47 2.37 -5.65 8.48
C ALA A 47 2.71 -7.14 8.69
N GLY A 48 3.28 -7.83 7.68
CA GLY A 48 3.52 -9.27 7.72
C GLY A 48 2.25 -10.12 7.73
N GLY A 49 1.15 -9.57 7.22
CA GLY A 49 -0.14 -10.24 7.09
C GLY A 49 -0.30 -11.03 5.79
N HIS A 50 -1.48 -11.63 5.62
CA HIS A 50 -1.84 -12.41 4.44
C HIS A 50 -3.07 -11.82 3.76
N VAL A 51 -3.14 -11.92 2.43
CA VAL A 51 -4.28 -11.46 1.64
C VAL A 51 -4.78 -12.60 0.76
N LEU A 52 -6.10 -12.77 0.71
CA LEU A 52 -6.77 -13.61 -0.26
C LEU A 52 -7.47 -12.70 -1.28
N LEU A 53 -7.14 -12.83 -2.56
CA LEU A 53 -7.75 -12.06 -3.64
C LEU A 53 -8.85 -12.87 -4.33
N GLU A 54 -10.11 -12.53 -4.04
CA GLU A 54 -11.29 -13.15 -4.63
C GLU A 54 -11.96 -12.21 -5.66
N GLY A 55 -12.60 -12.77 -6.69
CA GLY A 55 -13.32 -12.01 -7.72
C GLY A 55 -13.61 -12.83 -8.98
N VAL A 56 -14.14 -12.21 -10.02
CA VAL A 56 -14.33 -12.85 -11.34
C VAL A 56 -13.05 -12.82 -12.19
N PRO A 57 -12.89 -13.66 -13.23
CA PRO A 57 -11.74 -13.63 -14.14
C PRO A 57 -11.57 -12.26 -14.80
N GLY A 58 -10.32 -11.84 -15.06
CA GLY A 58 -10.00 -10.60 -15.77
C GLY A 58 -9.83 -9.34 -14.92
N LEU A 59 -9.87 -9.45 -13.58
CA LEU A 59 -9.71 -8.31 -12.65
C LEU A 59 -8.27 -8.07 -12.18
N ALA A 60 -7.28 -8.37 -13.02
CA ALA A 60 -5.85 -8.25 -12.69
C ALA A 60 -5.40 -9.06 -11.46
N LYS A 61 -6.11 -10.15 -11.12
CA LYS A 61 -5.72 -11.10 -10.06
C LYS A 61 -4.44 -11.89 -10.40
N THR A 62 -4.12 -11.97 -11.68
CA THR A 62 -2.90 -12.55 -12.25
C THR A 62 -2.47 -11.69 -13.45
N LEU A 63 -1.17 -11.71 -13.78
CA LEU A 63 -0.68 -11.26 -15.10
C LEU A 63 -1.12 -12.22 -16.20
#